data_AF-A0A2L2YG65-F1
#
_entry.id   AF-A0A2L2YG65-F1
#
_cell.length_a   1.000
_cell.length_b   1.000
_cell.length_c   1.000
_cell.angle_alpha   90.00
_cell.angle_beta   90.00
_cell.angle_gamma   90.00
#
_symmetry.space_group_name_H-M   'P 1'
#
loop_
_entity.id
_entity.type
_entity.pdbx_description
1 polymer ?
#
loop_
_entity_poly.entity_id
_entity_poly.type
_entity_poly.pdbx_seq_one_letter_code
_entity_poly.pdbx_strand_id
1 'polypeptide(L)'
;KSKKTLMNVMKEFIQTERDYVNSLEYIIENYIPELTREDILQALRGKRNVIFGNIEKIYEFHNQYFLAELEHCENSPFTVGQCFLDFQNEFYLYALYNKNKPKSDALMSEYGNTFFRKMQLKLEDKMDLASYLLKPVQRMGKYALLLKELLKECPERESSHHTLKASEEMVRFQLRHGNDLLAMDALKDCDVNVKEQGRLLRQEEFIVWHGRLRKNMNASHLPF
;
A
#
# COMPACT_ATOMS: atom_id res chain seq x y z
N LYS A 1 24.61 23.99 -1.89
CA LYS A 1 23.27 23.81 -1.28
C LYS A 1 22.63 22.48 -1.71
N SER A 2 22.44 22.21 -3.00
CA SER A 2 21.86 20.95 -3.53
C SER A 2 22.46 19.64 -2.98
N LYS A 3 23.81 19.47 -2.98
CA LYS A 3 24.46 18.24 -2.47
C LYS A 3 24.18 17.93 -0.99
N LYS A 4 24.00 18.96 -0.14
CA LYS A 4 23.67 18.76 1.28
C LYS A 4 22.20 18.33 1.45
N THR A 5 21.31 18.87 0.62
CA THR A 5 19.90 18.47 0.57
C THR A 5 19.76 17.00 0.15
N LEU A 6 20.45 16.58 -0.92
CA LEU A 6 20.43 15.20 -1.42
C LEU A 6 20.84 14.17 -0.35
N MET A 7 21.95 14.42 0.34
CA MET A 7 22.42 13.53 1.41
C MET A 7 21.46 13.48 2.60
N ASN A 8 20.78 14.58 2.91
CA ASN A 8 19.76 14.58 3.96
C ASN A 8 18.55 13.71 3.58
N VAL A 9 18.06 13.83 2.33
CA VAL A 9 16.95 13.00 1.84
C VAL A 9 17.33 11.52 1.85
N MET A 10 18.56 11.18 1.45
CA MET A 10 19.02 9.78 1.45
C MET A 10 19.18 9.22 2.88
N LYS A 11 19.70 10.02 3.82
CA LYS A 11 19.73 9.64 5.24
C LYS A 11 18.33 9.46 5.81
N GLU A 12 17.39 10.30 5.41
CA GLU A 12 16.00 10.17 5.81
C GLU A 12 15.36 8.90 5.26
N PHE A 13 15.63 8.52 4.01
CA PHE A 13 15.23 7.23 3.43
C PHE A 13 15.64 6.07 4.34
N ILE A 14 16.94 5.98 4.64
CA ILE A 14 17.53 4.86 5.39
C ILE A 14 17.04 4.87 6.83
N GLN A 15 17.06 6.02 7.51
CA GLN A 15 16.65 6.07 8.91
C GLN A 15 15.18 5.70 9.07
N THR A 16 14.31 6.29 8.26
CA THR A 16 12.87 5.99 8.33
C THR A 16 12.55 4.59 7.80
N GLU A 17 13.44 3.96 7.03
CA GLU A 17 13.33 2.55 6.65
C GLU A 17 13.62 1.63 7.83
N ARG A 18 14.73 1.87 8.54
CA ARG A 18 15.06 1.10 9.75
C ARG A 18 13.93 1.19 10.77
N ASP A 19 13.41 2.39 11.01
CA ASP A 19 12.28 2.61 11.92
C ASP A 19 11.01 1.85 11.45
N TYR A 20 10.80 1.77 10.13
CA TYR A 20 9.68 1.03 9.54
C TYR A 20 9.84 -0.48 9.72
N VAL A 21 11.01 -1.05 9.38
CA VAL A 21 11.32 -2.47 9.55
C VAL A 21 11.16 -2.89 11.02
N ASN A 22 11.75 -2.12 11.95
CA ASN A 22 11.62 -2.37 13.38
C ASN A 22 10.16 -2.31 13.85
N SER A 23 9.36 -1.39 13.28
CA SER A 23 7.94 -1.31 13.61
C SER A 23 7.15 -2.53 13.12
N LEU A 24 7.51 -3.09 11.96
CA LEU A 24 6.87 -4.30 11.45
C LEU A 24 7.26 -5.53 12.27
N GLU A 25 8.55 -5.67 12.59
CA GLU A 25 9.07 -6.71 13.47
C GLU A 25 8.35 -6.68 14.82
N TYR A 26 8.22 -5.50 15.42
CA TYR A 26 7.51 -5.31 16.68
C TYR A 26 6.07 -5.84 16.63
N ILE A 27 5.33 -5.63 15.52
CA ILE A 27 3.98 -6.18 15.35
C ILE A 27 4.03 -7.71 15.31
N ILE A 28 4.97 -8.26 14.55
CA ILE A 28 5.11 -9.70 14.32
C ILE A 28 5.49 -10.43 15.61
N GLU A 29 6.41 -9.88 16.39
CA GLU A 29 6.89 -10.51 17.61
C GLU A 29 5.89 -10.38 18.78
N ASN A 30 5.19 -9.25 18.88
CA ASN A 30 4.41 -8.95 20.08
C ASN A 30 2.89 -9.17 19.92
N TYR A 31 2.33 -8.98 18.73
CA TYR A 31 0.87 -9.01 18.53
C TYR A 31 0.38 -10.25 17.77
N ILE A 32 1.16 -10.77 16.82
CA ILE A 32 0.76 -11.99 16.10
C ILE A 32 0.62 -13.21 17.03
N PRO A 33 1.54 -13.46 18.00
CA PRO A 33 1.41 -14.60 18.90
C PRO A 33 0.16 -14.56 19.77
N GLU A 34 -0.37 -13.37 20.07
CA GLU A 34 -1.60 -13.23 20.87
C GLU A 34 -2.81 -13.92 20.23
N LEU A 35 -2.80 -14.11 18.90
CA LEU A 35 -3.87 -14.84 18.21
C LEU A 35 -3.76 -16.37 18.33
N THR A 36 -2.68 -16.89 18.91
CA THR A 36 -2.49 -18.33 19.17
C THR A 36 -2.83 -18.73 20.61
N ARG A 37 -3.16 -17.76 21.46
CA ARG A 37 -3.52 -18.00 22.85
C ARG A 37 -4.84 -18.77 22.97
N GLU A 38 -4.93 -19.62 23.98
CA GLU A 38 -6.13 -20.44 24.24
C GLU A 38 -7.35 -19.57 24.58
N ASP A 39 -7.14 -18.44 25.27
CA ASP A 39 -8.16 -17.48 25.73
C ASP A 39 -8.56 -16.44 24.67
N ILE A 40 -8.23 -16.68 23.40
CA ILE A 40 -8.61 -15.78 22.30
C ILE A 40 -10.14 -15.65 22.15
N LEU A 41 -10.61 -14.44 21.88
CA LEU A 41 -12.01 -14.19 21.50
C LEU A 41 -12.39 -15.01 20.25
N GLN A 42 -13.53 -15.69 20.31
CA GLN A 42 -14.01 -16.52 19.20
C GLN A 42 -14.12 -15.74 17.88
N ALA A 43 -14.52 -14.46 17.94
CA ALA A 43 -14.60 -13.57 16.77
C ALA A 43 -13.25 -13.33 16.07
N LEU A 44 -12.13 -13.45 16.81
CA LEU A 44 -10.76 -13.25 16.30
C LEU A 44 -10.06 -14.56 15.92
N ARG A 45 -10.59 -15.71 16.36
CA ARG A 45 -9.99 -17.02 16.10
C ARG A 45 -9.93 -17.30 14.60
N GLY A 46 -8.75 -17.65 14.11
CA GLY A 46 -8.49 -17.89 12.69
C GLY A 46 -8.51 -16.63 11.81
N LYS A 47 -8.64 -15.43 12.38
CA LYS A 47 -8.67 -14.15 11.63
C LYS A 47 -7.31 -13.47 11.49
N ARG A 48 -6.21 -14.18 11.75
CA ARG A 48 -4.82 -13.67 11.61
C ARG A 48 -4.61 -12.94 10.29
N ASN A 49 -4.94 -13.57 9.16
CA ASN A 49 -4.73 -13.00 7.83
C ASN A 49 -5.68 -11.83 7.53
N VAL A 50 -6.79 -11.69 8.25
CA VAL A 50 -7.69 -10.53 8.11
C VAL A 50 -7.12 -9.33 8.85
N ILE A 51 -6.63 -9.52 10.08
CA ILE A 51 -6.07 -8.45 10.93
C ILE A 51 -4.71 -7.98 10.38
N PHE A 52 -3.82 -8.92 10.07
CA PHE A 52 -2.44 -8.60 9.72
C PHE A 52 -2.20 -8.60 8.20
N GLY A 53 -3.15 -9.07 7.40
CA GLY A 53 -2.97 -9.16 5.94
C GLY A 53 -1.74 -9.99 5.59
N ASN A 54 -0.90 -9.44 4.73
CA ASN A 54 0.39 -9.97 4.31
C ASN A 54 1.59 -9.23 4.95
N ILE A 55 1.43 -8.66 6.16
CA ILE A 55 2.47 -7.85 6.80
C ILE A 55 3.80 -8.58 6.99
N GLU A 56 3.76 -9.88 7.26
CA GLU A 56 4.97 -10.71 7.43
C GLU A 56 5.79 -10.77 6.14
N LYS A 57 5.14 -10.87 4.98
CA LYS A 57 5.82 -10.84 3.67
C LYS A 57 6.41 -9.47 3.37
N ILE A 58 5.70 -8.40 3.74
CA ILE A 58 6.22 -7.02 3.61
C ILE A 58 7.47 -6.88 4.49
N TYR A 59 7.40 -7.27 5.75
CA TYR A 59 8.55 -7.25 6.66
C TYR A 59 9.73 -8.05 6.08
N GLU A 60 9.49 -9.27 5.61
CA GLU A 60 10.53 -10.11 5.03
C GLU A 60 11.25 -9.42 3.87
N PHE A 61 10.50 -8.89 2.91
CA PHE A 61 11.05 -8.13 1.78
C PHE A 61 11.92 -6.95 2.26
N HIS A 62 11.37 -6.14 3.17
CA HIS A 62 12.05 -4.93 3.63
C HIS A 62 13.30 -5.23 4.46
N ASN A 63 13.21 -6.20 5.38
CA ASN A 63 14.28 -6.58 6.28
C ASN A 63 15.42 -7.33 5.58
N GLN A 64 15.11 -8.26 4.68
CA GLN A 64 16.11 -9.12 4.05
C GLN A 64 16.78 -8.48 2.84
N TYR A 65 16.08 -7.59 2.11
CA TYR A 65 16.56 -7.08 0.82
C TYR A 65 16.54 -5.55 0.76
N PHE A 66 15.37 -4.93 0.91
CA PHE A 66 15.20 -3.54 0.52
C PHE A 66 16.02 -2.55 1.37
N LEU A 67 16.08 -2.76 2.68
CA LEU A 67 16.86 -1.90 3.57
C LEU A 67 18.36 -1.92 3.22
N ALA A 68 18.94 -3.10 2.97
CA ALA A 68 20.35 -3.22 2.61
C ALA A 68 20.66 -2.51 1.28
N GLU A 69 19.76 -2.60 0.30
CA GLU A 69 19.88 -1.92 -0.99
C GLU A 69 19.76 -0.39 -0.86
N LEU A 70 18.88 0.10 0.02
CA LEU A 70 18.83 1.53 0.36
C LEU A 70 20.13 2.00 1.02
N GLU A 71 20.70 1.22 1.94
CA GLU A 71 21.99 1.53 2.57
C GLU A 71 23.13 1.57 1.55
N HIS A 72 23.12 0.67 0.56
CA HIS A 72 24.10 0.70 -0.53
C HIS A 72 24.02 1.99 -1.37
N CYS A 73 22.80 2.54 -1.52
CA CYS A 73 22.58 3.79 -2.25
C CYS A 73 23.03 5.05 -1.49
N GLU A 74 23.48 4.97 -0.22
CA GLU A 74 23.79 6.13 0.63
C GLU A 74 24.74 7.13 -0.03
N ASN A 75 25.80 6.60 -0.67
CA ASN A 75 26.84 7.43 -1.30
C ASN A 75 26.46 7.89 -2.72
N SER A 76 25.42 7.30 -3.31
CA SER A 76 24.96 7.59 -4.67
C SER A 76 23.43 7.73 -4.73
N PRO A 77 22.84 8.81 -4.16
CA PRO A 77 21.39 8.93 -3.97
C PRO A 77 20.55 8.78 -5.24
N PHE A 78 21.08 9.14 -6.41
CA PHE A 78 20.36 9.02 -7.68
C PHE A 78 20.19 7.57 -8.18
N THR A 79 20.95 6.63 -7.62
CA THR A 79 20.79 5.19 -7.92
C THR A 79 19.57 4.57 -7.24
N VAL A 80 19.01 5.24 -6.22
CA VAL A 80 17.86 4.72 -5.47
C VAL A 80 16.65 4.46 -6.37
N GLY A 81 16.46 5.26 -7.41
CA GLY A 81 15.38 5.04 -8.37
C GLY A 81 15.47 3.68 -9.04
N GLN A 82 16.70 3.21 -9.35
CA GLN A 82 16.90 1.89 -9.95
C GLN A 82 16.56 0.79 -8.96
N CYS A 83 17.01 0.93 -7.70
CA CYS A 83 16.64 0.02 -6.61
C CYS A 83 15.12 -0.16 -6.51
N PHE A 84 14.33 0.91 -6.56
CA PHE A 84 12.86 0.80 -6.57
C PHE A 84 12.31 0.02 -7.79
N LEU A 85 12.89 0.21 -8.97
CA LEU A 85 12.43 -0.48 -10.19
C LEU A 85 12.82 -1.96 -10.21
N ASP A 86 13.98 -2.30 -9.65
CA ASP A 86 14.45 -3.68 -9.53
C ASP A 86 13.49 -4.50 -8.64
N PHE A 87 12.94 -3.88 -7.59
CA PHE A 87 11.96 -4.49 -6.68
C PHE A 87 10.49 -4.13 -6.99
N GLN A 88 10.17 -3.61 -8.18
CA GLN A 88 8.80 -3.15 -8.51
C GLN A 88 7.71 -4.21 -8.28
N ASN A 89 8.04 -5.49 -8.47
CA ASN A 89 7.11 -6.61 -8.28
C ASN A 89 6.81 -6.83 -6.79
N GLU A 90 7.78 -6.64 -5.91
CA GLU A 90 7.57 -6.78 -4.46
C GLU A 90 6.71 -5.64 -3.90
N PHE A 91 6.75 -4.46 -4.49
CA PHE A 91 5.84 -3.37 -4.13
C PHE A 91 4.36 -3.68 -4.41
N TYR A 92 4.04 -4.72 -5.20
CA TYR A 92 2.67 -5.22 -5.34
C TYR A 92 2.09 -5.75 -4.02
N LEU A 93 2.94 -6.17 -3.07
CA LEU A 93 2.51 -6.58 -1.73
C LEU A 93 1.67 -5.51 -1.03
N TYR A 94 1.93 -4.23 -1.30
CA TYR A 94 1.16 -3.12 -0.74
C TYR A 94 -0.24 -3.00 -1.34
N ALA A 95 -0.44 -3.33 -2.62
CA ALA A 95 -1.77 -3.36 -3.21
C ALA A 95 -2.65 -4.43 -2.54
N LEU A 96 -2.07 -5.61 -2.25
CA LEU A 96 -2.74 -6.68 -1.51
C LEU A 96 -3.06 -6.28 -0.06
N TYR A 97 -2.10 -5.63 0.60
CA TYR A 97 -2.28 -5.12 1.96
C TYR A 97 -3.42 -4.10 2.03
N ASN A 98 -3.39 -3.10 1.14
CA ASN A 98 -4.39 -2.04 1.07
C ASN A 98 -5.78 -2.59 0.71
N LYS A 99 -5.85 -3.58 -0.19
CA LYS A 99 -7.10 -4.30 -0.48
C LYS A 99 -7.68 -4.98 0.76
N ASN A 100 -6.84 -5.53 1.64
CA ASN A 100 -7.30 -6.17 2.88
C ASN A 100 -7.63 -5.15 3.99
N LYS A 101 -7.01 -3.96 3.97
CA LYS A 101 -7.04 -2.98 5.07
C LYS A 101 -8.45 -2.62 5.57
N PRO A 102 -9.48 -2.40 4.72
CA PRO A 102 -10.84 -2.12 5.22
C PRO A 102 -11.43 -3.25 6.07
N LYS A 103 -11.11 -4.51 5.73
CA LYS A 103 -11.57 -5.69 6.50
C LYS A 103 -10.84 -5.78 7.85
N SER A 104 -9.54 -5.49 7.85
CA SER A 104 -8.75 -5.35 9.08
C SER A 104 -9.34 -4.28 9.99
N ASP A 105 -9.63 -3.09 9.46
CA ASP A 105 -10.11 -1.95 10.23
C ASP A 105 -11.48 -2.19 10.85
N ALA A 106 -12.40 -2.81 10.11
CA ALA A 106 -13.69 -3.22 10.64
C ALA A 106 -13.53 -4.21 11.82
N LEU A 107 -12.72 -5.25 11.65
CA LEU A 107 -12.51 -6.27 12.68
C LEU A 107 -11.77 -5.72 13.91
N MET A 108 -10.79 -4.84 13.69
CA MET A 108 -10.07 -4.15 14.75
C MET A 108 -10.98 -3.22 15.53
N SER A 109 -11.84 -2.45 14.85
CA SER A 109 -12.78 -1.56 15.52
C SER A 109 -13.83 -2.30 16.34
N GLU A 110 -14.29 -3.46 15.87
CA GLU A 110 -15.37 -4.22 16.53
C GLU A 110 -14.85 -5.07 17.71
N TYR A 111 -13.69 -5.72 17.55
CA TYR A 111 -13.17 -6.68 18.54
C TYR A 111 -11.70 -6.47 18.89
N GLY A 112 -10.86 -6.13 17.90
CA GLY A 112 -9.41 -6.13 18.04
C GLY A 112 -8.87 -5.09 19.01
N ASN A 113 -9.37 -3.85 18.96
CA ASN A 113 -8.89 -2.75 19.80
C ASN A 113 -9.04 -3.08 21.30
N THR A 114 -10.18 -3.65 21.69
CA THR A 114 -10.42 -4.08 23.07
C THR A 114 -9.54 -5.28 23.45
N PHE A 115 -9.38 -6.25 22.55
CA PHE A 115 -8.58 -7.45 22.80
C PHE A 115 -7.10 -7.13 22.99
N PHE A 116 -6.50 -6.40 22.06
CA PHE A 116 -5.07 -6.07 22.06
C PHE A 116 -4.71 -4.98 23.07
N ARG A 117 -5.69 -4.28 23.67
CA ARG A 117 -5.43 -3.26 24.69
C ARG A 117 -4.64 -3.79 25.88
N LYS A 118 -4.89 -5.03 26.30
CA LYS A 118 -4.13 -5.67 27.38
C LYS A 118 -2.66 -5.83 27.03
N MET A 119 -2.37 -6.26 25.79
CA MET A 119 -1.00 -6.39 25.30
C MET A 119 -0.31 -5.03 25.19
N GLN A 120 -1.01 -4.03 24.63
CA GLN A 120 -0.49 -2.66 24.56
C GLN A 120 -0.08 -2.12 25.94
N LEU A 121 -0.90 -2.31 26.96
CA LEU A 121 -0.58 -1.91 28.33
C LEU A 121 0.61 -2.68 28.90
N LYS A 122 0.71 -3.99 28.63
CA LYS A 122 1.83 -4.83 29.06
C LYS A 122 3.16 -4.38 28.44
N LEU A 123 3.13 -3.92 27.19
CA LEU A 123 4.30 -3.40 26.48
C LEU A 123 4.61 -1.94 26.81
N GLU A 124 3.76 -1.30 27.64
CA GLU A 124 3.83 0.14 27.96
C GLU A 124 3.86 1.04 26.70
N ASP A 125 3.23 0.58 25.61
CA ASP A 125 3.27 1.27 24.33
C ASP A 125 2.22 2.38 24.28
N LYS A 126 2.67 3.58 23.89
CA LYS A 126 1.82 4.76 23.69
C LYS A 126 0.99 4.66 22.41
N MET A 127 1.47 3.90 21.42
CA MET A 127 0.80 3.69 20.13
C MET A 127 -0.03 2.40 20.16
N ASP A 128 -1.24 2.43 19.61
CA ASP A 128 -2.09 1.24 19.52
C ASP A 128 -1.78 0.41 18.26
N LEU A 129 -2.20 -0.86 18.27
CA LEU A 129 -1.96 -1.75 17.14
C LEU A 129 -2.58 -1.21 15.84
N ALA A 130 -3.75 -0.58 15.90
CA ALA A 130 -4.40 0.01 14.74
C ALA A 130 -3.50 1.05 14.04
N SER A 131 -2.81 1.89 14.81
CA SER A 131 -1.84 2.86 14.29
C SER A 131 -0.61 2.17 13.69
N TYR A 132 -0.11 1.09 14.29
CA TYR A 132 0.96 0.28 13.70
C TYR A 132 0.56 -0.33 12.36
N LEU A 133 -0.67 -0.83 12.23
CA LEU A 133 -1.21 -1.39 10.98
C LEU A 133 -1.42 -0.32 9.88
N LEU A 134 -1.34 0.98 10.20
CA LEU A 134 -1.33 2.04 9.19
C LEU A 134 0.07 2.31 8.62
N LYS A 135 1.15 1.83 9.27
CA LYS A 135 2.53 2.10 8.83
C LYS A 135 2.81 1.65 7.40
N PRO A 136 2.38 0.47 6.91
CA PRO A 136 2.58 0.10 5.50
C PRO A 136 1.91 1.07 4.52
N VAL A 137 0.68 1.52 4.83
CA VAL A 137 -0.05 2.51 4.02
C VAL A 137 0.73 3.82 3.96
N GLN A 138 1.19 4.29 5.12
CA GLN A 138 1.96 5.53 5.26
C GLN A 138 3.34 5.46 4.58
N ARG A 139 4.00 4.30 4.62
CA ARG A 139 5.33 4.10 4.05
C ARG A 139 5.35 4.35 2.55
N MET A 140 4.35 3.85 1.82
CA MET A 140 4.22 4.11 0.39
C MET A 140 4.06 5.60 0.07
N GLY A 141 3.31 6.33 0.90
CA GLY A 141 3.20 7.78 0.80
C GLY A 141 4.53 8.48 1.04
N LYS A 142 5.30 8.01 2.03
CA LYS A 142 6.62 8.54 2.35
C LYS A 142 7.62 8.33 1.21
N TYR A 143 7.63 7.16 0.58
CA TYR A 143 8.47 6.90 -0.60
C TYR A 143 8.16 7.85 -1.75
N ALA A 144 6.89 8.08 -2.06
CA ALA A 144 6.50 9.01 -3.13
C ALA A 144 7.03 10.43 -2.85
N LEU A 145 6.96 10.89 -1.59
CA LEU A 145 7.47 12.21 -1.21
C LEU A 145 8.99 12.29 -1.32
N LEU A 146 9.72 11.31 -0.78
CA LEU A 146 11.19 11.32 -0.79
C LEU A 146 11.76 11.15 -2.22
N LEU A 147 11.17 10.28 -3.04
CA LEU A 147 11.54 10.13 -4.46
C LEU A 147 11.31 11.43 -5.23
N LYS A 148 10.19 12.11 -4.98
CA LYS A 148 9.89 13.41 -5.58
C LYS A 148 10.88 14.50 -5.14
N GLU A 149 11.35 14.46 -3.90
CA GLU A 149 12.40 15.37 -3.42
C GLU A 149 13.74 15.12 -4.10
N LEU A 150 14.15 13.86 -4.27
CA LEU A 150 15.36 13.52 -5.03
C LEU A 150 15.23 13.92 -6.50
N LEU A 151 14.07 13.70 -7.12
CA LEU A 151 13.82 14.05 -8.51
C LEU A 151 13.97 15.56 -8.77
N LYS A 152 13.53 16.41 -7.83
CA LYS A 152 13.69 17.88 -7.93
C LYS A 152 15.15 18.31 -7.96
N GLU A 153 16.02 17.56 -7.29
CA GLU A 153 17.45 17.85 -7.21
C GLU A 153 18.25 17.16 -8.34
N CYS A 154 17.63 16.25 -9.11
CA CYS A 154 18.25 15.54 -10.23
C CYS A 154 18.02 16.29 -11.57
N PRO A 155 19.08 16.75 -12.26
CA PRO A 155 18.93 17.43 -13.55
C PRO A 155 18.26 16.56 -14.62
N GLU A 156 17.32 17.12 -15.39
CA GLU A 156 16.55 16.38 -16.41
C GLU A 156 17.40 15.67 -17.48
N ARG A 157 18.61 16.16 -17.73
CA ARG A 157 19.56 15.58 -18.70
C ARG A 157 20.26 14.31 -18.21
N GLU A 158 20.18 13.99 -16.93
CA GLU A 158 20.79 12.79 -16.37
C GLU A 158 19.90 11.58 -16.60
N SER A 159 20.47 10.43 -16.95
CA SER A 159 19.72 9.18 -17.11
C SER A 159 18.95 8.81 -15.83
N SER A 160 19.54 9.09 -14.66
CA SER A 160 18.92 8.87 -13.36
C SER A 160 17.64 9.67 -13.15
N HIS A 161 17.44 10.80 -13.85
CA HIS A 161 16.19 11.56 -13.74
C HIS A 161 15.01 10.74 -14.27
N HIS A 162 15.18 10.07 -15.40
CA HIS A 162 14.14 9.19 -15.97
C HIS A 162 13.83 8.01 -15.05
N THR A 163 14.87 7.40 -14.48
CA THR A 163 14.73 6.29 -13.53
C THR A 163 14.01 6.72 -12.26
N LEU A 164 14.39 7.85 -11.66
CA LEU A 164 13.72 8.41 -10.47
C LEU A 164 12.26 8.73 -10.76
N LYS A 165 11.97 9.35 -11.91
CA LYS A 165 10.60 9.64 -12.32
C LYS A 165 9.76 8.37 -12.47
N ALA A 166 10.30 7.36 -13.15
CA ALA A 166 9.62 6.07 -13.32
C ALA A 166 9.37 5.39 -11.95
N SER A 167 10.33 5.43 -11.03
CA SER A 167 10.15 4.89 -9.68
C SER A 167 9.08 5.64 -8.88
N GLU A 168 9.01 6.97 -8.99
CA GLU A 168 7.98 7.78 -8.32
C GLU A 168 6.59 7.46 -8.86
N GLU A 169 6.46 7.34 -10.18
CA GLU A 169 5.21 6.95 -10.85
C GLU A 169 4.76 5.54 -10.44
N MET A 170 5.70 4.59 -10.33
CA MET A 170 5.46 3.23 -9.85
C MET A 170 4.93 3.21 -8.41
N VAL A 171 5.59 3.92 -7.48
CA VAL A 171 5.14 4.00 -6.08
C VAL A 171 3.76 4.65 -5.99
N ARG A 172 3.51 5.73 -6.75
CA ARG A 172 2.20 6.40 -6.80
C ARG A 172 1.10 5.54 -7.42
N PHE A 173 1.45 4.67 -8.35
CA PHE A 173 0.52 3.68 -8.87
C PHE A 173 0.13 2.69 -7.76
N GLN A 174 1.09 2.11 -7.04
CA GLN A 174 0.81 1.14 -5.98
C GLN A 174 -0.03 1.72 -4.83
N LEU A 175 0.12 3.02 -4.52
CA LEU A 175 -0.73 3.73 -3.55
C LEU A 175 -2.23 3.65 -3.87
N ARG A 176 -2.59 3.68 -5.15
CA ARG A 176 -3.99 3.64 -5.60
C ARG A 176 -4.45 2.24 -5.94
N HIS A 177 -3.52 1.36 -6.31
CA HIS A 177 -3.84 0.06 -6.86
C HIS A 177 -4.66 -0.82 -5.92
N GLY A 178 -4.45 -0.76 -4.61
CA GLY A 178 -5.30 -1.47 -3.64
C GLY A 178 -6.77 -1.02 -3.68
N ASN A 179 -7.02 0.28 -3.85
CA ASN A 179 -8.38 0.82 -3.98
C ASN A 179 -8.99 0.45 -5.33
N ASP A 180 -8.20 0.48 -6.40
CA ASP A 180 -8.61 0.03 -7.73
C ASP A 180 -9.09 -1.43 -7.69
N LEU A 181 -8.34 -2.32 -7.01
CA LEU A 181 -8.72 -3.71 -6.84
C LEU A 181 -10.01 -3.89 -6.03
N LEU A 182 -10.25 -3.04 -5.02
CA LEU A 182 -11.50 -3.04 -4.26
C LEU A 182 -12.69 -2.61 -5.11
N ALA A 183 -12.52 -1.57 -5.93
CA ALA A 183 -13.56 -1.09 -6.83
C ALA A 183 -13.91 -2.13 -7.90
N MET A 184 -12.90 -2.79 -8.47
CA MET A 184 -13.09 -3.87 -9.43
C MET A 184 -13.81 -5.07 -8.81
N ASP A 185 -13.51 -5.42 -7.56
CA ASP A 185 -14.23 -6.48 -6.81
C ASP A 185 -15.68 -6.09 -6.46
N ALA A 186 -16.01 -4.80 -6.42
CA ALA A 186 -17.35 -4.30 -6.10
C ALA A 186 -18.31 -4.34 -7.30
N LEU A 187 -17.78 -4.44 -8.53
CA LEU A 187 -18.59 -4.60 -9.74
C LEU A 187 -19.32 -5.95 -9.70
N LYS A 188 -20.63 -5.91 -9.86
CA LYS A 188 -21.51 -7.09 -9.92
C LYS A 188 -22.27 -7.07 -11.24
N ASP A 189 -22.65 -8.25 -11.70
CA ASP A 189 -23.51 -8.43 -12.88
C ASP A 189 -22.94 -7.76 -14.15
N CYS A 190 -21.61 -7.76 -14.31
CA CYS A 190 -20.97 -7.38 -15.56
C CYS A 190 -20.98 -8.55 -16.54
N ASP A 191 -21.48 -8.31 -17.75
CA ASP A 191 -21.49 -9.28 -18.86
C ASP A 191 -20.08 -9.60 -19.42
N VAL A 192 -19.06 -8.90 -18.91
CA VAL A 192 -17.66 -9.04 -19.32
C VAL A 192 -16.78 -9.43 -18.14
N ASN A 193 -15.79 -10.28 -18.39
CA ASN A 193 -14.76 -10.60 -17.40
C ASN A 193 -13.83 -9.39 -17.22
N VAL A 194 -14.11 -8.58 -16.20
CA VAL A 194 -13.34 -7.35 -15.87
C VAL A 194 -11.87 -7.62 -15.60
N LYS A 195 -11.49 -8.85 -15.21
CA LYS A 195 -10.09 -9.25 -14.97
C LYS A 195 -9.29 -9.43 -16.27
N GLU A 196 -9.97 -9.64 -17.40
CA GLU A 196 -9.35 -9.81 -18.72
C GLU A 196 -9.29 -8.49 -19.51
N GLN A 197 -9.89 -7.42 -19.01
CA GLN A 197 -9.93 -6.12 -19.70
C GLN A 197 -8.65 -5.29 -19.52
N GLY A 198 -7.61 -5.88 -18.93
CA GLY A 198 -6.34 -5.21 -18.66
C GLY A 198 -6.42 -4.28 -17.44
N ARG A 199 -5.55 -3.27 -17.44
CA ARG A 199 -5.30 -2.42 -16.28
C ARG A 199 -6.38 -1.34 -16.12
N LEU A 200 -6.91 -1.16 -14.91
CA LEU A 200 -7.74 0.00 -14.58
C LEU A 200 -6.91 1.28 -14.71
N LEU A 201 -7.34 2.17 -15.62
CA LEU A 201 -6.64 3.43 -15.89
C LEU A 201 -7.17 4.58 -15.04
N ARG A 202 -8.49 4.61 -14.81
CA ARG A 202 -9.16 5.69 -14.10
C ARG A 202 -10.48 5.21 -13.49
N GLN A 203 -10.80 5.75 -12.32
CA GLN A 203 -12.07 5.56 -11.63
C GLN A 203 -12.45 6.88 -10.96
N GLU A 204 -13.62 7.41 -11.28
CA GLU A 204 -14.18 8.65 -10.72
C GLU A 204 -15.71 8.57 -10.74
N GLU A 205 -16.38 9.31 -9.86
CA GLU A 205 -17.84 9.45 -9.85
C GLU A 205 -18.27 10.52 -10.85
N PHE A 206 -19.27 10.21 -11.69
CA PHE A 206 -19.79 11.14 -12.68
C PHE A 206 -21.33 11.11 -12.73
N ILE A 207 -21.93 12.28 -13.00
CA ILE A 207 -23.35 12.37 -13.35
C ILE A 207 -23.48 12.10 -14.85
N VAL A 208 -24.20 11.02 -15.20
CA VAL A 208 -24.42 10.63 -16.60
C VAL A 208 -25.78 11.15 -17.09
N TRP A 209 -25.75 12.02 -18.10
CA TRP A 209 -26.95 12.48 -18.78
C TRP A 209 -27.21 11.62 -20.01
N HIS A 210 -28.34 10.94 -20.06
CA HIS A 210 -28.77 10.24 -21.26
C HIS A 210 -29.41 11.25 -22.22
N GLY A 211 -28.86 11.38 -23.43
CA GLY A 211 -29.48 12.17 -24.48
C GLY A 211 -30.89 11.65 -24.79
N ARG A 212 -31.84 12.53 -25.14
CA ARG A 212 -33.21 12.13 -25.51
C ARG A 212 -33.15 11.15 -26.68
N LEU A 213 -33.49 9.88 -26.45
CA LEU A 213 -33.85 8.92 -27.49
C LEU A 213 -35.03 9.49 -28.28
N ARG A 214 -34.77 10.03 -29.47
CA ARG A 214 -35.85 10.34 -30.43
C ARG A 214 -36.28 9.03 -31.09
N LYS A 215 -37.04 8.21 -30.37
CA LYS A 215 -37.76 7.06 -30.93
C LYS A 215 -39.21 7.46 -31.17
N ASN A 216 -39.52 7.91 -32.38
CA ASN A 216 -40.87 7.70 -32.91
C ASN A 216 -40.93 6.24 -33.37
N MET A 217 -41.25 5.33 -32.44
CA MET A 217 -41.71 4.00 -32.81
C MET A 217 -43.23 4.02 -32.77
N ASN A 218 -43.86 4.04 -33.95
CA ASN A 218 -45.27 3.72 -34.08
C ASN A 218 -45.47 2.27 -33.61
N ALA A 219 -46.50 2.06 -32.80
CA ALA A 219 -46.94 0.76 -32.35
C ALA A 219 -47.51 -0.04 -33.53
N SER A 220 -46.67 -0.81 -34.21
CA SER A 220 -47.09 -1.93 -35.06
C SER A 220 -45.86 -2.70 -35.51
N HIS A 221 -45.86 -4.01 -35.24
CA HIS A 221 -44.92 -5.04 -35.69
C HIS A 221 -43.80 -5.43 -34.71
N LEU A 222 -44.18 -6.22 -33.71
CA LEU A 222 -43.44 -7.41 -33.30
C LEU A 222 -43.64 -8.52 -34.36
N PRO A 223 -42.68 -9.45 -34.50
CA PRO A 223 -43.07 -10.85 -34.48
C PRO A 223 -42.22 -11.69 -33.50
N PHE A 224 -42.93 -12.70 -32.99
CA PHE A 224 -42.61 -13.81 -32.07
C PHE A 224 -41.15 -14.27 -31.97
#